data_AF-A0A1B4G2X5-F1
#
_entry.id   AF-A0A1B4G2X5-F1
#
_cell.length_a   1.000
_cell.length_b   1.000
_cell.length_c   1.000
_cell.angle_alpha   90.00
_cell.angle_beta   90.00
_cell.angle_gamma   90.00
#
_symmetry.space_group_name_H-M   'P 1'
#
loop_
_entity.id
_entity.type
_entity.pdbx_description
1 polymer ?
#
loop_
_entity_poly.entity_id
_entity_poly.type
_entity_poly.pdbx_seq_one_letter_code
_entity_poly.pdbx_strand_id
1 'polypeptide(L)'
;MKIGELAKLSGIAASRIRFYEAHGLLQPAQRQANGYREYGPETVTRLEIIHRAQGAGFSLEEIRAILPPDLNTWPHEALLQAFRHKIDEIELLEQHLAQTKRHLLALIDEIANKTAGEDCKDAAKRVLDKLRRDGVGQSPTNGRSRPARMRTRA
;
A
#
# COMPACT_ATOMS: atom_id res chain seq x y z
N MET A 1 -19.72 -14.09 -17.12
CA MET A 1 -18.33 -14.48 -17.50
C MET A 1 -17.67 -15.32 -16.42
N LYS A 2 -16.83 -16.30 -16.79
CA LYS A 2 -16.05 -17.12 -15.82
C LYS A 2 -14.83 -16.35 -15.31
N ILE A 3 -14.23 -16.79 -14.19
CA ILE A 3 -13.04 -16.13 -13.62
C ILE A 3 -11.86 -16.06 -14.60
N GLY A 4 -11.69 -17.05 -15.48
CA GLY A 4 -10.63 -17.04 -16.49
C GLY A 4 -10.83 -15.98 -17.57
N GLU A 5 -12.08 -15.73 -17.96
CA GLU A 5 -12.43 -14.64 -18.89
C GLU A 5 -12.29 -13.29 -18.20
N LEU A 6 -12.78 -13.17 -16.97
CA LEU A 6 -12.63 -11.96 -16.15
C LEU A 6 -11.16 -11.59 -15.97
N ALA A 7 -10.29 -12.57 -15.73
CA ALA A 7 -8.86 -12.35 -15.60
C ALA A 7 -8.22 -11.84 -16.89
N LYS A 8 -8.64 -12.36 -18.05
CA LYS A 8 -8.17 -11.89 -19.37
C LYS A 8 -8.64 -10.47 -19.67
N LEU A 9 -9.91 -10.16 -19.37
CA LEU A 9 -10.52 -8.85 -19.65
C LEU A 9 -9.97 -7.76 -18.74
N SER A 10 -9.84 -8.04 -17.43
CA SER A 10 -9.35 -7.07 -16.45
C SER A 10 -7.82 -6.96 -16.40
N GLY A 11 -7.09 -7.90 -17.02
CA GLY A 11 -5.63 -8.01 -16.87
C GLY A 11 -5.18 -8.43 -15.46
N ILE A 12 -6.10 -8.82 -14.58
CA ILE A 12 -5.82 -9.20 -13.20
C ILE A 12 -5.78 -10.73 -13.08
N ALA A 13 -4.72 -11.26 -12.47
CA ALA A 13 -4.60 -12.70 -12.24
C ALA A 13 -5.81 -13.27 -11.46
N ALA A 14 -6.29 -14.44 -11.85
CA ALA A 14 -7.44 -15.09 -11.21
C ALA A 14 -7.26 -15.32 -9.70
N SER A 15 -6.02 -15.56 -9.23
CA SER A 15 -5.69 -15.66 -7.80
C SER A 15 -5.96 -14.34 -7.06
N ARG A 16 -5.64 -13.21 -7.69
CA ARG A 16 -5.86 -11.87 -7.13
C ARG A 16 -7.34 -11.48 -7.13
N ILE A 17 -8.09 -11.90 -8.15
CA ILE A 17 -9.56 -11.77 -8.16
C ILE A 17 -10.19 -12.53 -6.98
N ARG A 18 -9.80 -13.80 -6.75
CA ARG A 18 -10.27 -14.58 -5.58
C ARG A 18 -9.89 -13.92 -4.27
N PHE A 19 -8.70 -13.32 -4.22
CA PHE A 19 -8.25 -12.60 -3.05
C PHE A 19 -9.13 -11.36 -2.78
N TYR A 20 -9.48 -10.57 -3.79
CA TYR A 20 -10.42 -9.45 -3.61
C TYR A 20 -11.82 -9.91 -3.20
N GLU A 21 -12.31 -11.01 -3.76
CA GLU A 21 -13.57 -11.64 -3.34
C GLU A 21 -13.54 -12.02 -1.85
N ALA A 22 -12.46 -12.66 -1.39
CA ALA A 22 -12.29 -13.06 0.01
C ALA A 22 -12.19 -11.87 0.98
N HIS A 23 -11.79 -10.69 0.51
CA HIS A 23 -11.71 -9.46 1.31
C HIS A 23 -12.97 -8.59 1.19
N GLY A 24 -14.02 -9.09 0.53
CA GLY A 24 -15.31 -8.40 0.40
C GLY A 24 -15.29 -7.21 -0.57
N LEU A 25 -14.29 -7.11 -1.44
CA LEU A 25 -14.18 -6.03 -2.42
C LEU A 25 -15.00 -6.28 -3.68
N LEU A 26 -15.32 -7.54 -3.96
CA LEU A 26 -16.18 -7.97 -5.05
C LEU A 26 -17.47 -8.53 -4.45
N GLN A 27 -18.60 -8.27 -5.10
CA GLN A 27 -19.83 -8.95 -4.73
C GLN A 27 -19.68 -10.47 -4.96
N PRO A 28 -20.27 -11.31 -4.11
CA PRO A 28 -20.24 -12.75 -4.34
C PRO A 28 -20.83 -13.06 -5.72
N ALA A 29 -20.02 -13.67 -6.58
CA ALA A 29 -20.52 -14.14 -7.86
C ALA A 29 -21.72 -15.07 -7.63
N GLN A 30 -22.80 -14.89 -8.39
CA GLN A 30 -23.92 -15.81 -8.33
C GLN A 30 -23.41 -17.22 -8.66
N ARG A 31 -23.69 -18.16 -7.76
CA ARG A 31 -23.42 -19.57 -8.01
C ARG A 31 -24.48 -20.07 -8.96
N GLN A 32 -24.06 -20.46 -10.16
CA GLN A 32 -24.93 -21.15 -11.09
C GLN A 32 -25.26 -22.56 -10.56
N ALA A 33 -26.34 -23.16 -11.08
CA ALA A 33 -26.80 -24.51 -10.73
C ALA A 33 -25.72 -25.59 -10.94
N ASN A 34 -24.73 -25.32 -11.79
CA ASN A 34 -23.57 -26.19 -12.07
C ASN A 34 -22.38 -25.97 -11.10
N GLY A 35 -22.53 -25.14 -10.07
CA GLY A 35 -21.49 -24.84 -9.08
C GLY A 35 -20.44 -23.81 -9.52
N TYR A 36 -20.50 -23.31 -10.75
CA TYR A 36 -19.57 -22.28 -11.24
C TYR A 36 -19.99 -20.89 -10.79
N ARG A 37 -18.99 -20.02 -10.63
CA ARG A 37 -19.17 -18.58 -10.37
C ARG A 37 -19.32 -17.83 -11.68
N GLU A 38 -20.32 -16.97 -11.74
CA GLU A 38 -20.53 -16.04 -12.84
C GLU A 38 -20.36 -14.58 -12.39
N TYR A 39 -19.54 -13.84 -13.12
CA TYR A 39 -19.31 -12.42 -12.93
C TYR A 39 -20.02 -11.62 -14.04
N GLY A 40 -20.61 -10.48 -13.68
CA GLY A 40 -21.18 -9.53 -14.63
C GLY A 40 -20.12 -8.55 -15.16
N PRO A 41 -20.45 -7.79 -16.23
CA PRO A 41 -19.55 -6.80 -16.82
C PRO A 41 -19.13 -5.71 -15.82
N GLU A 42 -19.98 -5.34 -14.86
CA GLU A 42 -19.65 -4.37 -13.80
C GLU A 42 -18.47 -4.80 -12.92
N THR A 43 -18.21 -6.11 -12.86
CA THR A 43 -17.06 -6.65 -12.11
C THR A 43 -15.74 -6.22 -12.74
N VAL A 44 -15.67 -6.07 -14.08
CA VAL A 44 -14.46 -5.61 -14.78
C VAL A 44 -14.13 -4.19 -14.36
N THR A 45 -15.10 -3.27 -14.45
CA THR A 45 -14.94 -1.87 -14.03
C THR A 45 -14.54 -1.77 -12.56
N ARG A 46 -15.16 -2.59 -11.69
CA ARG A 46 -14.83 -2.62 -10.26
C ARG A 46 -13.38 -3.05 -10.04
N LEU A 47 -12.90 -4.06 -10.74
CA LEU A 47 -11.52 -4.53 -10.68
C LEU A 47 -10.52 -3.47 -11.14
N GLU A 48 -10.83 -2.74 -12.21
CA GLU A 48 -10.00 -1.64 -12.69
C GLU A 48 -9.89 -0.50 -11.66
N ILE A 49 -11.00 -0.13 -11.01
CA ILE A 49 -11.01 0.87 -9.93
C ILE A 49 -10.12 0.42 -8.77
N ILE A 50 -10.30 -0.82 -8.30
CA ILE A 50 -9.48 -1.38 -7.21
C ILE A 50 -8.00 -1.35 -7.60
N HIS A 51 -7.66 -1.76 -8.83
CA HIS A 51 -6.27 -1.78 -9.29
C HIS A 51 -5.64 -0.38 -9.32
N ARG A 52 -6.36 0.62 -9.87
CA ARG A 52 -5.91 2.02 -9.91
C ARG A 52 -5.76 2.63 -8.52
N ALA A 53 -6.72 2.39 -7.63
CA ALA A 53 -6.65 2.87 -6.25
C ALA A 53 -5.45 2.28 -5.50
N GLN A 54 -5.16 0.99 -5.67
CA GLN A 54 -3.94 0.41 -5.11
C GLN A 54 -2.66 1.04 -5.69
N GLY A 55 -2.64 1.34 -7.00
CA GLY A 55 -1.54 2.06 -7.63
C GLY A 55 -1.33 3.47 -7.06
N ALA A 56 -2.40 4.11 -6.61
CA ALA A 56 -2.37 5.42 -5.95
C ALA A 56 -2.05 5.35 -4.43
N GLY A 57 -1.72 4.17 -3.89
CA GLY A 57 -1.34 4.03 -2.49
C GLY A 57 -2.49 3.76 -1.51
N PHE A 58 -3.70 3.50 -2.00
CA PHE A 58 -4.80 3.05 -1.13
C PHE A 58 -4.62 1.58 -0.74
N SER A 59 -4.80 1.31 0.54
CA SER A 59 -4.95 -0.03 1.09
C SER A 59 -6.31 -0.62 0.72
N LEU A 60 -6.42 -1.95 0.81
CA LEU A 60 -7.68 -2.65 0.53
C LEU A 60 -8.79 -2.26 1.51
N GLU A 61 -8.43 -1.90 2.73
CA GLU A 61 -9.38 -1.48 3.75
C GLU A 61 -9.97 -0.11 3.44
N GLU A 62 -9.13 0.84 3.03
CA GLU A 62 -9.58 2.16 2.58
C GLU A 62 -10.44 2.05 1.32
N ILE A 63 -10.02 1.25 0.33
CA ILE A 63 -10.81 0.99 -0.88
C ILE A 63 -12.17 0.42 -0.51
N ARG A 64 -12.23 -0.55 0.42
CA ARG A 64 -13.50 -1.13 0.88
C ARG A 64 -14.41 -0.09 1.54
N ALA A 65 -13.85 0.88 2.26
CA ALA A 65 -14.63 1.91 2.94
C ALA A 65 -15.29 2.90 1.97
N ILE A 66 -14.65 3.18 0.83
CA ILE A 66 -15.14 4.17 -0.15
C ILE A 66 -15.83 3.57 -1.37
N LEU A 67 -15.57 2.30 -1.70
CA LEU A 67 -16.09 1.65 -2.90
C LEU A 67 -17.53 1.16 -2.65
N PRO A 68 -18.55 1.81 -3.22
CA PRO A 68 -19.94 1.43 -2.97
C PRO A 68 -20.28 0.06 -3.58
N PRO A 69 -21.28 -0.66 -3.05
CA PRO A 69 -21.75 -1.91 -3.65
C PRO A 69 -22.27 -1.72 -5.08
N ASP A 70 -22.98 -0.61 -5.33
CA ASP A 70 -23.40 -0.14 -6.65
C ASP A 70 -22.51 1.04 -7.08
N LEU A 71 -21.88 0.93 -8.24
CA LEU A 71 -20.99 1.95 -8.80
C LEU A 71 -21.74 3.22 -9.26
N ASN A 72 -23.07 3.25 -9.21
CA ASN A 72 -23.87 4.43 -9.48
C ASN A 72 -24.12 5.28 -8.21
N THR A 73 -23.80 4.78 -7.02
CA THR A 73 -24.10 5.43 -5.74
C THR A 73 -22.83 5.77 -4.97
N TRP A 74 -22.07 6.75 -5.46
CA TRP A 74 -20.82 7.16 -4.81
C TRP A 74 -21.05 8.04 -3.58
N PRO A 75 -20.43 7.71 -2.42
CA PRO A 75 -20.47 8.57 -1.24
C PRO A 75 -19.52 9.76 -1.45
N HIS A 76 -20.01 10.82 -2.09
CA HIS A 76 -19.21 11.99 -2.51
C HIS A 76 -18.29 12.53 -1.41
N GLU A 77 -18.84 12.77 -0.21
CA GLU A 77 -18.07 13.33 0.91
C GLU A 77 -16.99 12.36 1.42
N ALA A 78 -17.33 11.08 1.61
CA ALA A 78 -16.37 10.08 2.07
C ALA A 78 -15.24 9.86 1.06
N LEU A 79 -15.55 9.92 -0.23
CA LEU A 79 -14.56 9.80 -1.31
C LEU A 79 -13.58 10.98 -1.29
N LEU A 80 -14.10 12.21 -1.17
CA LEU A 80 -13.26 13.41 -1.07
C LEU A 80 -12.37 13.38 0.18
N GLN A 81 -12.91 12.96 1.32
CA GLN A 81 -12.15 12.81 2.56
C GLN A 81 -11.03 11.79 2.42
N ALA A 82 -11.29 10.63 1.82
CA ALA A 82 -10.27 9.62 1.58
C ALA A 82 -9.15 10.12 0.65
N PHE A 83 -9.49 10.89 -0.38
CA PHE A 83 -8.50 11.49 -1.28
C PHE A 83 -7.64 12.54 -0.59
N ARG A 84 -8.26 13.43 0.20
CA ARG A 84 -7.52 14.42 1.01
C ARG A 84 -6.57 13.74 1.99
N HIS A 85 -7.06 12.74 2.72
CA HIS A 85 -6.24 11.98 3.65
C HIS A 85 -5.05 11.30 2.95
N LYS A 86 -5.26 10.73 1.78
CA LYS A 86 -4.17 10.12 1.00
C LYS A 86 -3.13 11.15 0.55
N ILE A 87 -3.55 12.35 0.20
CA ILE A 87 -2.65 13.46 -0.12
C ILE A 87 -1.83 13.83 1.11
N ASP A 88 -2.45 14.00 2.28
CA ASP A 88 -1.76 14.32 3.53
C ASP A 88 -0.70 13.26 3.89
N GLU A 89 -1.03 11.96 3.72
CA GLU A 89 -0.08 10.86 3.92
C GLU A 89 1.11 10.94 2.95
N ILE A 90 0.86 11.26 1.68
CA ILE A 90 1.90 11.42 0.66
C ILE A 90 2.80 12.61 1.01
N GLU A 91 2.24 13.76 1.40
CA GLU A 91 3.01 14.94 1.79
C GLU A 91 3.92 14.64 2.99
N LEU A 92 3.44 13.90 3.99
CA LEU A 92 4.25 13.46 5.11
C LEU A 92 5.40 12.55 4.68
N LEU A 93 5.14 11.62 3.76
CA LEU A 93 6.17 10.75 3.18
C LEU A 93 7.20 11.55 2.39
N GLU A 94 6.79 12.54 1.60
CA GLU A 94 7.68 13.42 0.86
C GLU A 94 8.61 14.20 1.81
N GLN A 95 8.08 14.74 2.90
CA GLN A 95 8.88 15.43 3.91
C GLN A 95 9.92 14.50 4.55
N HIS A 96 9.50 13.28 4.92
CA HIS A 96 10.40 12.28 5.47
C HIS A 96 11.50 11.91 4.48
N LEU A 97 11.15 11.61 3.23
CA LEU A 97 12.12 11.28 2.18
C LEU A 97 13.08 12.45 1.90
N ALA A 98 12.59 13.68 1.90
CA ALA A 98 13.42 14.87 1.74
C ALA A 98 14.41 15.04 2.91
N GLN A 99 13.98 14.76 4.15
CA GLN A 99 14.85 14.79 5.33
C GLN A 99 15.91 13.68 5.27
N THR A 100 15.53 12.44 4.96
CA THR A 100 16.46 11.32 4.81
C THR A 100 17.48 11.61 3.69
N LYS A 101 17.03 12.14 2.55
CA LYS A 101 17.91 12.52 1.44
C LYS A 101 18.94 13.57 1.88
N ARG A 102 18.50 14.64 2.56
CA ARG A 102 19.40 15.68 3.09
C ARG A 102 20.43 15.09 4.05
N HIS A 103 20.00 14.19 4.93
CA HIS A 103 20.90 13.51 5.85
C HIS A 103 21.96 12.68 5.12
N LEU A 104 21.55 11.84 4.16
CA LEU A 104 22.49 11.03 3.36
C LEU A 104 23.49 11.89 2.59
N LEU A 105 23.06 13.02 2.02
CA LEU A 105 23.95 13.97 1.34
C LEU A 105 24.98 14.59 2.30
N ALA A 106 24.58 14.94 3.52
CA ALA A 106 25.51 15.45 4.53
C ALA A 106 26.57 14.41 4.92
N LEU A 107 26.18 13.15 5.08
CA LEU A 107 27.12 12.06 5.37
C LEU A 107 28.11 11.83 4.21
N ILE A 108 27.62 11.93 2.96
CA ILE A 108 28.48 11.84 1.77
C ILE A 108 29.51 12.97 1.78
N ASP A 109 29.09 14.20 2.07
CA ASP A 109 29.98 15.36 2.13
C ASP A 109 31.04 15.21 3.23
N GLU A 110 30.65 14.73 4.42
CA GLU A 110 31.56 14.47 5.53
C GLU A 110 32.64 13.41 5.18
N ILE A 111 32.30 12.40 4.39
CA ILE A 111 33.26 11.37 3.94
C ILE A 111 34.14 11.89 2.80
N ALA A 112 33.54 12.61 1.84
CA ALA A 112 34.25 13.13 0.68
C ALA A 112 35.27 14.21 1.06
N ASN A 113 34.91 15.09 2.00
CA ASN A 113 35.75 16.20 2.49
C ASN A 113 36.64 15.79 3.67
N LYS A 114 37.12 14.54 3.68
CA LYS A 114 38.05 14.03 4.72
C LYS A 114 39.23 15.00 4.91
N THR A 115 39.61 15.24 6.15
CA THR A 115 40.78 16.07 6.47
C THR A 115 42.04 15.49 5.82
N ALA A 116 42.91 16.35 5.28
CA ALA A 116 44.12 15.94 4.59
C ALA A 116 44.97 15.02 5.48
N GLY A 117 45.18 13.77 5.04
CA GLY A 117 45.95 12.76 5.77
C GLY A 117 45.12 11.71 6.53
N GLU A 118 43.80 11.80 6.55
CA GLU A 118 42.95 10.81 7.21
C GLU A 118 42.60 9.63 6.28
N ASP A 119 42.70 8.40 6.81
CA ASP A 119 42.27 7.20 6.09
C ASP A 119 40.73 7.22 5.93
N CYS A 120 40.26 6.79 4.77
CA CYS A 120 38.83 6.70 4.45
C CYS A 120 38.07 5.85 5.49
N LYS A 121 38.75 4.86 6.08
CA LYS A 121 38.22 4.00 7.15
C LYS A 121 37.90 4.79 8.43
N ASP A 122 38.74 5.74 8.79
CA ASP A 122 38.57 6.55 10.01
C ASP A 122 37.48 7.60 9.83
N ALA A 123 37.41 8.20 8.63
CA ALA A 123 36.31 9.07 8.24
C ALA A 123 34.95 8.34 8.28
N ALA A 124 34.87 7.12 7.72
CA ALA A 124 33.66 6.31 7.76
C ALA A 124 33.28 5.89 9.20
N LYS A 125 34.26 5.53 10.04
CA LYS A 125 34.01 5.12 11.43
C LYS A 125 33.47 6.28 12.28
N ARG A 126 33.97 7.50 12.09
CA ARG A 126 33.46 8.71 12.75
C ARG A 126 32.01 9.00 12.38
N VAL A 127 31.68 8.90 11.09
CA VAL A 127 30.33 9.12 10.57
C VAL A 127 29.34 8.06 11.11
N LEU A 128 29.74 6.78 11.13
CA LEU A 128 28.94 5.68 11.69
C LEU A 128 28.71 5.81 13.19
N ASP A 129 29.70 6.29 13.95
CA ASP A 129 29.54 6.56 15.38
C ASP A 129 28.62 7.75 15.66
N LYS A 130 28.55 8.73 14.76
CA LYS A 130 27.63 9.88 14.82
C LYS A 130 26.20 9.43 14.54
N LEU A 131 25.99 8.66 13.47
CA LEU A 131 24.72 8.00 13.12
C LEU A 131 24.15 7.15 14.26
N ARG A 132 25.01 6.41 14.98
CA ARG A 132 24.62 5.59 16.12
C ARG A 132 24.18 6.42 17.33
N ARG A 133 24.75 7.62 17.52
CA ARG A 133 24.43 8.52 18.63
C ARG A 133 23.18 9.35 18.38
N ASP A 134 22.97 9.78 17.13
CA ASP A 134 21.86 10.66 16.76
C ASP A 134 20.54 9.91 16.53
N GLY A 135 20.57 8.57 16.49
CA GLY A 135 19.37 7.73 16.41
C GLY A 135 18.61 7.93 15.11
N VAL A 136 19.00 7.22 14.05
CA VAL A 136 18.23 7.22 12.80
C VAL A 136 16.90 6.50 13.02
N GLY A 137 15.82 7.26 13.08
CA GLY A 137 14.46 6.83 12.72
C GLY A 137 13.70 6.09 13.81
N GLN A 138 12.81 6.79 14.50
CA GLN A 138 11.56 6.17 14.92
C GLN A 138 10.83 5.75 13.65
N SER A 139 10.82 4.45 13.35
CA SER A 139 9.88 3.89 12.39
C SER A 139 8.47 4.17 12.93
N PRO A 140 7.55 4.78 12.16
CA PRO A 140 6.15 4.77 12.54
C PRO A 140 5.73 3.30 12.59
N THR A 141 5.42 2.83 13.79
CA THR A 141 4.84 1.52 14.02
C THR A 141 3.51 1.48 13.26
N ASN A 142 3.55 0.94 12.04
CA ASN A 142 2.34 0.67 11.28
C ASN A 142 1.58 -0.44 12.04
N GLY A 143 0.65 -0.02 12.88
CA GLY A 143 -0.22 -0.85 13.70
C GLY A 143 -1.19 -1.66 12.86
N ARG A 144 -0.68 -2.64 12.10
CA ARG A 144 -1.50 -3.75 11.61
C ARG A 144 -1.80 -4.67 12.79
N SER A 145 -2.85 -4.34 13.53
CA SER A 145 -3.53 -5.26 14.44
C SER A 145 -3.90 -6.53 13.67
N ARG A 146 -3.16 -7.62 13.88
CA ARG A 146 -3.58 -8.95 13.45
C ARG A 146 -4.78 -9.34 14.32
N PRO A 147 -5.94 -9.71 13.76
CA PRO A 147 -7.03 -10.21 14.58
C PRO A 147 -6.60 -11.52 15.24
N ALA A 148 -6.83 -11.61 16.54
CA ALA A 148 -6.56 -12.78 17.34
C ALA A 148 -7.31 -13.98 16.77
N ARG A 149 -6.58 -15.05 16.42
CA ARG A 149 -7.17 -16.36 16.12
C ARG A 149 -7.81 -16.90 17.40
N MET A 150 -9.13 -16.77 17.51
CA MET A 150 -9.92 -17.54 18.46
C MET A 150 -9.76 -19.03 18.11
N ARG A 151 -9.08 -19.76 19.00
CA ARG A 151 -9.08 -21.23 19.00
C ARG A 151 -10.43 -21.67 19.57
N THR A 152 -11.33 -22.10 18.70
CA THR A 152 -12.48 -22.90 19.09
C THR A 152 -11.95 -24.25 19.58
N ARG A 153 -12.06 -24.53 20.88
CA ARG A 153 -11.93 -25.89 21.40
C ARG A 153 -13.28 -26.60 21.24
N ALA A 154 -13.20 -27.83 20.74
CA ALA A 154 -14.25 -28.83 20.76
C ALA A 154 -14.59 -29.26 22.19
#